data_AF-A0A4Z2CJ48-F1
#
_entry.id   AF-A0A4Z2CJ48-F1
#
_cell.length_a   1.000
_cell.length_b   1.000
_cell.length_c   1.000
_cell.angle_alpha   90.00
_cell.angle_beta   90.00
_cell.angle_gamma   90.00
#
_symmetry.space_group_name_H-M   'P 1'
#
loop_
_entity.id
_entity.type
_entity.pdbx_description
1 polymer ?
#
loop_
_entity_poly.entity_id
_entity_poly.type
_entity_poly.pdbx_seq_one_letter_code
_entity_poly.pdbx_strand_id
1 'polypeptide(L)'
;MAPKTRGARKREEGEDAGGKEAGKRGGSKKTQRRGKKYIGAHVSIQGGIWKAVESCVEMGGNCFALFLGSQRSWKRPALDQKAAAKFQEQRSLHEMDPAHIVPHGSYLMNCGSPKPDVFEKSQALLVDEMSRCSLLGLTLYNFHPGSSLGLITAEQCVKKIAGAINHAHQQVPAVVTVLENMSGQGSTVGGRFSELRSIIDKVRDQSRVGVCLDTCHAFAAGYDLAAEGGVKAMLDEFDQDVGLRYLRAIHLNDSKGKLGCNLDRHEDIGKGCIGISAFRDIVNEPRLDNIPLILETPGRPGFEYEEQIKLLYSLCKKPAAPHTRRTSATVRLLHRLARTTDLKHSFTGKLIQQPHWALLSDTHLVPARPQSALQAGTEEIKD
;
A
#
# COMPACT_ATOMS: atom_id res chain seq x y z
N MET A 1 12.96 46.01 -41.74
CA MET A 1 12.34 45.89 -43.08
C MET A 1 13.28 45.10 -43.97
N ALA A 2 12.74 44.02 -44.56
CA ALA A 2 13.20 43.19 -45.68
C ALA A 2 14.67 42.68 -45.78
N PRO A 3 14.87 41.43 -46.25
CA PRO A 3 16.13 40.67 -46.18
C PRO A 3 16.92 40.72 -47.50
N LYS A 4 18.19 40.27 -47.48
CA LYS A 4 18.98 39.81 -48.64
C LYS A 4 20.13 38.92 -48.12
N THR A 5 20.01 37.60 -48.18
CA THR A 5 20.36 36.67 -49.29
C THR A 5 21.84 36.33 -49.46
N ARG A 6 22.05 35.01 -49.58
CA ARG A 6 23.02 34.26 -50.40
C ARG A 6 24.38 33.91 -49.80
N GLY A 7 24.72 32.64 -49.96
CA GLY A 7 26.10 32.22 -50.19
C GLY A 7 26.42 30.80 -49.71
N ALA A 8 26.04 29.78 -50.50
CA ALA A 8 26.52 28.41 -50.30
C ALA A 8 27.95 28.23 -50.85
N ARG A 9 28.79 27.41 -50.20
CA ARG A 9 29.54 26.28 -50.81
C ARG A 9 30.57 25.60 -49.87
N LYS A 10 30.53 24.25 -49.92
CA LYS A 10 31.59 23.20 -49.84
C LYS A 10 32.59 23.23 -48.67
N ARG A 11 32.55 22.25 -47.77
CA ARG A 11 33.25 20.92 -47.76
C ARG A 11 34.77 21.05 -47.61
N GLU A 12 35.29 20.64 -46.45
CA GLU A 12 36.53 19.85 -46.32
C GLU A 12 36.37 18.86 -45.16
N GLU A 13 36.76 17.61 -45.45
CA GLU A 13 36.94 16.52 -44.49
C GLU A 13 38.30 16.70 -43.81
N GLY A 14 38.38 16.34 -42.52
CA GLY A 14 39.63 16.23 -41.79
C GLY A 14 39.44 15.22 -40.68
N GLU A 15 39.89 13.99 -40.93
CA GLU A 15 40.16 12.99 -39.91
C GLU A 15 41.34 13.47 -39.04
N ASP A 16 41.20 13.40 -37.71
CA ASP A 16 42.35 13.07 -36.86
C ASP A 16 41.90 12.28 -35.63
N ALA A 17 42.59 11.17 -35.43
CA ALA A 17 42.37 10.20 -34.37
C ALA A 17 43.26 10.55 -33.18
N GLY A 18 42.66 10.81 -32.02
CA GLY A 18 43.40 11.07 -30.79
C GLY A 18 42.66 10.53 -29.58
N GLY A 19 42.91 9.25 -29.27
CA GLY A 19 42.34 8.57 -28.12
C GLY A 19 42.70 9.24 -26.80
N LYS A 20 41.71 9.38 -25.92
CA LYS A 20 41.89 9.45 -24.47
C LYS A 20 40.79 8.65 -23.79
N GLU A 21 41.18 7.48 -23.28
CA GLU A 21 40.42 6.71 -22.30
C GLU A 21 40.14 7.62 -21.08
N ALA A 22 38.87 8.01 -20.92
CA ALA A 22 38.38 8.56 -19.67
C ALA A 22 37.72 7.43 -18.88
N GLY A 23 38.46 6.93 -17.88
CA GLY A 23 38.01 5.88 -16.96
C GLY A 23 36.66 6.24 -16.33
N LYS A 24 35.64 5.43 -16.63
CA LYS A 24 34.36 5.42 -15.92
C LYS A 24 34.61 4.95 -14.49
N ARG A 25 34.77 5.90 -13.56
CA ARG A 25 34.53 5.66 -12.13
C ARG A 25 33.02 5.49 -11.92
N GLY A 26 32.54 4.28 -12.20
CA GLY A 26 31.21 3.81 -11.79
C GLY A 26 31.18 3.63 -10.28
N GLY A 27 30.98 4.73 -9.54
CA GLY A 27 30.63 4.66 -8.13
C GLY A 27 29.23 4.07 -8.00
N SER A 28 29.14 2.75 -7.84
CA SER A 28 27.91 2.10 -7.38
C SER A 28 27.54 2.72 -6.03
N LYS A 29 26.57 3.65 -6.04
CA LYS A 29 25.89 4.07 -4.82
C LYS A 29 25.28 2.81 -4.24
N LYS A 30 25.91 2.27 -3.19
CA LYS A 30 25.35 1.19 -2.38
C LYS A 30 23.93 1.58 -2.01
N THR A 31 22.94 0.96 -2.65
CA THR A 31 21.55 0.96 -2.21
C THR A 31 21.59 0.37 -0.81
N GLN A 32 21.51 1.23 0.22
CA GLN A 32 21.19 0.77 1.56
C GLN A 32 19.96 -0.12 1.41
N ARG A 33 20.02 -1.36 1.90
CA ARG A 33 18.86 -2.23 1.98
C ARG A 33 17.82 -1.50 2.85
N ARG A 34 16.89 -0.82 2.19
CA ARG A 34 15.77 -0.13 2.83
C ARG A 34 14.96 -1.19 3.56
N GLY A 35 14.51 -0.88 4.77
CA GLY A 35 13.73 -1.80 5.60
C GLY A 35 12.40 -2.19 4.94
N LYS A 36 11.55 -2.93 5.66
CA LYS A 36 10.23 -3.37 5.17
C LYS A 36 9.20 -2.23 4.96
N LYS A 37 9.60 -0.96 5.12
CA LYS A 37 8.73 0.21 4.98
C LYS A 37 8.87 0.81 3.59
N TYR A 38 7.73 1.06 2.97
CA TYR A 38 7.62 1.74 1.69
C TYR A 38 7.05 3.12 1.94
N ILE A 39 7.85 4.15 1.71
CA ILE A 39 7.52 5.54 1.98
C ILE A 39 7.77 6.34 0.70
N GLY A 40 6.80 7.17 0.34
CA GLY A 40 6.94 8.15 -0.73
C GLY A 40 5.83 9.17 -0.66
N ALA A 41 5.39 9.68 -1.81
CA ALA A 41 4.47 10.81 -1.86
C ALA A 41 3.50 10.73 -3.04
N HIS A 42 2.47 11.56 -3.04
CA HIS A 42 1.63 11.80 -4.20
C HIS A 42 2.35 12.73 -5.18
N VAL A 43 2.77 12.21 -6.33
CA VAL A 43 3.62 12.92 -7.28
C VAL A 43 2.88 13.44 -8.50
N SER A 44 3.44 14.47 -9.14
CA SER A 44 2.92 15.05 -10.37
C SER A 44 3.24 14.18 -11.59
N ILE A 45 2.32 14.18 -12.56
CA ILE A 45 2.52 13.58 -13.89
C ILE A 45 2.88 14.63 -14.95
N GLN A 46 3.24 15.84 -14.54
CA GLN A 46 3.54 16.94 -15.46
C GLN A 46 4.72 16.60 -16.38
N GLY A 47 4.49 16.69 -17.69
CA GLY A 47 5.48 16.33 -18.70
C GLY A 47 5.55 14.84 -19.03
N GLY A 48 4.63 14.02 -18.50
CA GLY A 48 4.47 12.61 -18.85
C GLY A 48 4.27 11.72 -17.63
N ILE A 49 3.38 10.72 -17.73
CA ILE A 49 3.04 9.84 -16.60
C ILE A 49 4.25 9.03 -16.08
N TRP A 50 5.19 8.66 -16.95
CA TRP A 50 6.43 7.95 -16.56
C TRP A 50 7.32 8.77 -15.62
N LYS A 51 7.21 10.11 -15.64
CA LYS A 51 7.99 10.98 -14.74
C LYS A 51 7.63 10.80 -13.29
N ALA A 52 6.43 10.29 -12.97
CA ALA A 52 6.05 9.96 -11.61
C ALA A 52 7.04 8.96 -10.97
N VAL A 53 7.52 7.99 -11.75
CA VAL A 53 8.53 7.02 -11.31
C VAL A 53 9.87 7.73 -11.05
N GLU A 54 10.33 8.53 -12.02
CA GLU A 54 11.57 9.31 -11.91
C GLU A 54 11.56 10.19 -10.66
N SER A 55 10.50 10.98 -10.47
CA SER A 55 10.35 11.86 -9.31
C SER A 55 10.33 11.10 -8.00
N CYS A 56 9.63 9.96 -7.92
CA CYS A 56 9.61 9.12 -6.71
C CYS A 56 11.03 8.66 -6.34
N VAL A 57 11.83 8.23 -7.32
CA VAL A 57 13.21 7.80 -7.11
C VAL A 57 14.10 8.97 -6.69
N GLU A 58 13.97 10.12 -7.35
CA GLU A 58 14.75 11.34 -7.09
C GLU A 58 14.57 11.83 -5.64
N MET A 59 13.32 11.87 -5.14
CA MET A 59 13.04 12.24 -3.75
C MET A 59 13.38 11.15 -2.72
N GLY A 60 13.96 10.03 -3.18
CA GLY A 60 14.33 8.91 -2.33
C GLY A 60 13.15 8.08 -1.82
N GLY A 61 11.99 8.13 -2.48
CA GLY A 61 10.85 7.27 -2.21
C GLY A 61 11.02 5.84 -2.77
N ASN A 62 10.07 4.96 -2.45
CA ASN A 62 9.93 3.60 -3.02
C ASN A 62 8.46 3.15 -3.17
N CYS A 63 7.51 4.06 -2.94
CA CYS A 63 6.10 3.96 -3.31
C CYS A 63 5.61 5.35 -3.71
N PHE A 64 4.49 5.46 -4.43
CA PHE A 64 3.89 6.77 -4.71
C PHE A 64 2.41 6.66 -5.08
N ALA A 65 1.71 7.78 -4.92
CA ALA A 65 0.41 7.99 -5.55
C ALA A 65 0.56 8.94 -6.74
N LEU A 66 -0.42 8.92 -7.63
CA LEU A 66 -0.50 9.81 -8.78
C LEU A 66 -1.95 9.97 -9.23
N PHE A 67 -2.25 11.11 -9.84
CA PHE A 67 -3.45 11.23 -10.64
C PHE A 67 -3.22 10.66 -12.04
N LEU A 68 -4.24 10.03 -12.62
CA LEU A 68 -4.19 9.49 -13.99
C LEU A 68 -4.60 10.50 -15.07
N GLY A 69 -4.83 11.75 -14.65
CA GLY A 69 -5.34 12.82 -15.52
C GLY A 69 -5.80 14.05 -14.73
N SER A 70 -6.39 15.00 -15.46
CA SER A 70 -6.85 16.28 -14.89
C SER A 70 -7.96 16.10 -13.86
N GLN A 71 -7.84 16.84 -12.77
CA GLN A 71 -8.79 16.89 -11.66
C GLN A 71 -9.96 17.86 -11.87
N ARG A 72 -10.00 18.51 -13.03
CA ARG A 72 -10.97 19.56 -13.36
C ARG A 72 -11.93 19.18 -14.49
N SER A 73 -11.80 17.98 -15.06
CA SER A 73 -12.60 17.53 -16.20
C SER A 73 -13.07 16.09 -16.05
N TRP A 74 -14.33 15.85 -16.40
CA TRP A 74 -14.91 14.52 -16.55
C TRP A 74 -14.41 13.78 -17.80
N LYS A 75 -14.09 14.52 -18.87
CA LYS A 75 -13.56 13.95 -20.11
C LYS A 75 -12.05 13.97 -20.05
N ARG A 76 -11.44 12.81 -20.31
CA ARG A 76 -9.99 12.63 -20.40
C ARG A 76 -9.62 12.16 -21.81
N PRO A 77 -8.55 12.70 -22.41
CA PRO A 77 -8.01 12.08 -23.61
C PRO A 77 -7.60 10.65 -23.30
N ALA A 78 -7.71 9.75 -24.29
CA ALA A 78 -7.22 8.39 -24.15
C ALA A 78 -5.76 8.39 -23.69
N LEU A 79 -5.40 7.46 -22.79
CA LEU A 79 -4.02 7.33 -22.36
C LEU A 79 -3.17 6.87 -23.56
N ASP A 80 -2.14 7.64 -23.89
CA ASP A 80 -1.21 7.29 -24.96
C ASP A 80 -0.48 5.98 -24.62
N GLN A 81 -0.58 5.00 -25.52
CA GLN A 81 0.05 3.70 -25.36
C GLN A 81 1.58 3.80 -25.26
N LYS A 82 2.21 4.76 -25.96
CA LYS A 82 3.66 4.98 -25.84
C LYS A 82 4.03 5.51 -24.46
N ALA A 83 3.22 6.42 -23.91
CA ALA A 83 3.41 6.91 -22.55
C ALA A 83 3.21 5.79 -21.50
N ALA A 84 2.22 4.91 -21.70
CA ALA A 84 1.98 3.76 -20.83
C ALA A 84 3.14 2.74 -20.88
N ALA A 85 3.64 2.41 -22.08
CA ALA A 85 4.80 1.53 -22.25
C ALA A 85 6.04 2.12 -21.56
N LYS A 86 6.29 3.42 -21.74
CA LYS A 86 7.40 4.12 -21.06
C LYS A 86 7.26 4.10 -19.54
N PHE A 87 6.05 4.24 -19.00
CA PHE A 87 5.81 4.11 -17.57
C PHE A 87 6.17 2.71 -17.06
N GLN A 88 5.72 1.66 -17.75
CA GLN A 88 6.04 0.27 -17.37
C GLN A 88 7.55 -0.02 -17.46
N GLU A 89 8.24 0.53 -18.47
CA GLU A 89 9.69 0.45 -18.61
C GLU A 89 10.40 1.12 -17.43
N GLN A 90 10.06 2.37 -17.10
CA GLN A 90 10.64 3.09 -15.96
C GLN A 90 10.39 2.34 -14.64
N ARG A 91 9.17 1.86 -14.42
CA ARG A 91 8.83 1.05 -13.25
C ARG A 91 9.73 -0.18 -13.13
N SER A 92 9.92 -0.90 -14.24
CA SER A 92 10.72 -2.12 -14.27
C SER A 92 12.22 -1.83 -14.08
N LEU A 93 12.73 -0.74 -14.66
CA LEU A 93 14.10 -0.28 -14.50
C LEU A 93 14.45 0.03 -13.03
N HIS A 94 13.47 0.54 -12.28
CA HIS A 94 13.62 0.88 -10.87
C HIS A 94 13.08 -0.21 -9.91
N GLU A 95 12.75 -1.40 -10.42
CA GLU A 95 12.25 -2.54 -9.64
C GLU A 95 11.04 -2.19 -8.74
N MET A 96 10.19 -1.25 -9.19
CA MET A 96 9.03 -0.81 -8.42
C MET A 96 7.87 -1.78 -8.61
N ASP A 97 7.45 -2.44 -7.53
CA ASP A 97 6.28 -3.30 -7.56
C ASP A 97 5.00 -2.46 -7.76
N PRO A 98 4.09 -2.83 -8.70
CA PRO A 98 2.81 -2.14 -8.85
C PRO A 98 1.95 -2.12 -7.58
N ALA A 99 2.15 -3.03 -6.63
CA ALA A 99 1.48 -3.00 -5.32
C ALA A 99 1.88 -1.76 -4.46
N HIS A 100 2.98 -1.09 -4.80
CA HIS A 100 3.45 0.12 -4.12
C HIS A 100 3.13 1.40 -4.90
N ILE A 101 2.28 1.32 -5.93
CA ILE A 101 1.85 2.47 -6.73
C ILE A 101 0.34 2.57 -6.61
N VAL A 102 -0.14 3.67 -6.06
CA VAL A 102 -1.55 3.84 -5.67
C VAL A 102 -2.15 5.03 -6.43
N PRO A 103 -2.65 4.85 -7.66
CA PRO A 103 -3.38 5.89 -8.37
C PRO A 103 -4.55 6.42 -7.56
N HIS A 104 -4.72 7.74 -7.55
CA HIS A 104 -5.77 8.42 -6.83
C HIS A 104 -6.87 8.90 -7.78
N GLY A 105 -8.12 8.68 -7.38
CA GLY A 105 -9.29 9.06 -8.14
C GLY A 105 -9.59 10.55 -8.07
N SER A 106 -10.49 10.99 -8.95
CA SER A 106 -10.72 12.41 -9.12
C SER A 106 -11.59 13.03 -8.05
N TYR A 107 -11.26 14.24 -7.59
CA TYR A 107 -12.12 15.01 -6.67
C TYR A 107 -13.52 15.33 -7.22
N LEU A 108 -13.71 15.25 -8.54
CA LEU A 108 -15.03 15.39 -9.17
C LEU A 108 -15.95 14.20 -8.87
N MET A 109 -15.36 13.02 -8.65
CA MET A 109 -16.08 11.76 -8.55
C MET A 109 -16.86 11.69 -7.24
N ASN A 110 -18.13 11.33 -7.35
CA ASN A 110 -18.98 10.98 -6.22
C ASN A 110 -19.83 9.75 -6.60
N CYS A 111 -19.30 8.56 -6.36
CA CYS A 111 -19.98 7.28 -6.58
C CYS A 111 -21.20 7.07 -5.66
N GLY A 112 -21.37 7.92 -4.65
CA GLY A 112 -22.55 7.96 -3.78
C GLY A 112 -23.57 9.05 -4.14
N SER A 113 -23.35 9.79 -5.23
CA SER A 113 -24.11 11.00 -5.52
C SER A 113 -25.62 10.75 -5.64
N PRO A 114 -26.47 11.54 -4.98
CA PRO A 114 -27.92 11.51 -5.19
C PRO A 114 -28.33 12.13 -6.53
N LYS A 115 -27.46 12.94 -7.15
CA LYS A 115 -27.70 13.59 -8.44
C LYS A 115 -27.38 12.60 -9.57
N PRO A 116 -28.35 12.22 -10.44
CA PRO A 116 -28.16 11.21 -11.47
C PRO A 116 -27.00 11.51 -12.42
N ASP A 117 -26.86 12.77 -12.86
CA ASP A 117 -25.83 13.16 -13.82
C ASP A 117 -24.41 13.01 -13.25
N VAL A 118 -24.21 13.39 -11.98
CA VAL A 118 -22.93 13.21 -11.27
C VAL A 118 -22.66 11.74 -11.01
N PHE A 119 -23.68 10.96 -10.64
CA PHE A 119 -23.55 9.53 -10.40
C PHE A 119 -23.11 8.79 -11.67
N GLU A 120 -23.77 9.04 -12.81
CA GLU A 120 -23.44 8.44 -14.11
C GLU A 120 -22.03 8.83 -14.57
N LYS A 121 -21.67 10.12 -14.46
CA LYS A 121 -20.31 10.58 -14.80
C LYS A 121 -19.25 9.96 -13.88
N SER A 122 -19.56 9.79 -12.59
CA SER A 122 -18.65 9.15 -11.62
C SER A 122 -18.46 7.68 -11.92
N GLN A 123 -19.53 6.96 -12.24
CA GLN A 123 -19.46 5.56 -12.63
C GLN A 123 -18.64 5.37 -13.92
N ALA A 124 -18.87 6.20 -14.94
CA ALA A 124 -18.09 6.17 -16.17
C ALA A 124 -16.60 6.50 -15.93
N LEU A 125 -16.32 7.50 -15.08
CA LEU A 125 -14.94 7.88 -14.75
C LEU A 125 -14.22 6.78 -13.96
N LEU A 126 -14.91 6.11 -13.01
CA LEU A 126 -14.34 4.98 -12.28
C LEU A 126 -13.90 3.86 -13.23
N VAL A 127 -14.70 3.54 -14.25
CA VAL A 127 -14.37 2.55 -15.28
C VAL A 127 -13.16 2.99 -16.11
N ASP A 128 -13.14 4.24 -16.58
CA ASP A 128 -12.02 4.79 -17.37
C ASP A 128 -10.71 4.75 -16.57
N GLU A 129 -10.75 5.17 -15.30
CA GLU A 129 -9.56 5.23 -14.45
C GLU A 129 -9.03 3.84 -14.09
N MET A 130 -9.91 2.88 -13.78
CA MET A 130 -9.48 1.49 -13.58
C MET A 130 -8.91 0.87 -14.87
N SER A 131 -9.47 1.23 -16.03
CA SER A 131 -8.93 0.79 -17.33
C SER A 131 -7.53 1.37 -17.58
N ARG A 132 -7.29 2.63 -17.20
CA ARG A 132 -5.96 3.26 -17.23
C ARG A 132 -4.98 2.57 -16.28
N CYS A 133 -5.40 2.21 -15.06
CA CYS A 133 -4.56 1.41 -14.17
C CYS A 133 -4.12 0.11 -14.86
N SER A 134 -5.05 -0.60 -15.49
CA SER A 134 -4.75 -1.84 -16.23
C SER A 134 -3.74 -1.61 -17.36
N LEU A 135 -3.91 -0.55 -18.16
CA LEU A 135 -2.97 -0.18 -19.23
C LEU A 135 -1.58 0.20 -18.71
N LEU A 136 -1.48 0.72 -17.49
CA LEU A 136 -0.22 1.06 -16.84
C LEU A 136 0.42 -0.14 -16.11
N GLY A 137 -0.26 -1.30 -16.09
CA GLY A 137 0.18 -2.48 -15.33
C GLY A 137 0.08 -2.29 -13.82
N LEU A 138 -0.87 -1.45 -13.37
CA LEU A 138 -1.15 -1.15 -11.96
C LEU A 138 -2.35 -1.95 -11.47
N THR A 139 -2.34 -2.33 -10.20
CA THR A 139 -3.32 -3.24 -9.61
C THR A 139 -4.26 -2.57 -8.60
N LEU A 140 -3.96 -1.34 -8.19
CA LEU A 140 -4.73 -0.58 -7.20
C LEU A 140 -5.35 0.67 -7.82
N TYR A 141 -6.47 1.12 -7.27
CA TYR A 141 -7.08 2.40 -7.58
C TYR A 141 -7.78 2.98 -6.34
N ASN A 142 -7.18 4.00 -5.73
CA ASN A 142 -7.69 4.67 -4.54
C ASN A 142 -8.71 5.76 -4.88
N PHE A 143 -9.77 5.88 -4.09
CA PHE A 143 -10.71 6.98 -4.23
C PHE A 143 -11.53 7.21 -2.95
N HIS A 144 -12.01 8.44 -2.80
CA HIS A 144 -12.97 8.79 -1.77
C HIS A 144 -14.33 8.13 -2.09
N PRO A 145 -14.97 7.40 -1.15
CA PRO A 145 -16.17 6.62 -1.43
C PRO A 145 -17.31 7.44 -2.05
N GLY A 146 -17.63 8.58 -1.44
CA GLY A 146 -18.67 9.50 -1.92
C GLY A 146 -19.34 10.30 -0.81
N SER A 147 -20.38 11.05 -1.20
CA SER A 147 -21.16 11.90 -0.30
C SER A 147 -22.64 11.85 -0.67
N SER A 148 -23.49 11.75 0.34
CA SER A 148 -24.95 11.79 0.16
C SER A 148 -25.49 13.19 -0.14
N LEU A 149 -24.64 14.22 0.00
CA LEU A 149 -25.00 15.64 -0.09
C LEU A 149 -26.14 16.06 0.86
N GLY A 150 -26.47 15.24 1.86
CA GLY A 150 -27.63 15.43 2.73
C GLY A 150 -28.98 15.17 2.05
N LEU A 151 -29.00 14.67 0.81
CA LEU A 151 -30.23 14.46 0.04
C LEU A 151 -30.74 13.00 0.07
N ILE A 152 -29.89 12.07 0.48
CA ILE A 152 -30.23 10.65 0.68
C ILE A 152 -29.61 10.16 1.99
N THR A 153 -30.11 9.04 2.52
CA THR A 153 -29.53 8.44 3.74
C THR A 153 -28.11 7.92 3.48
N ALA A 154 -27.31 7.81 4.53
CA ALA A 154 -25.98 7.19 4.44
C ALA A 154 -26.06 5.76 3.88
N GLU A 155 -27.08 4.99 4.26
CA GLU A 155 -27.31 3.63 3.74
C GLU A 155 -27.62 3.62 2.23
N GLN A 156 -28.43 4.56 1.75
CA GLN A 156 -28.67 4.72 0.31
C GLN A 156 -27.39 5.11 -0.43
N CYS A 157 -26.59 6.02 0.13
CA CYS A 157 -25.28 6.40 -0.42
C CYS A 157 -24.34 5.19 -0.50
N VAL A 158 -24.20 4.41 0.58
CA VAL A 158 -23.43 3.15 0.63
C VAL A 158 -23.87 2.18 -0.47
N LYS A 159 -25.19 1.98 -0.65
CA LYS A 159 -25.74 1.13 -1.72
C LYS A 159 -25.33 1.62 -3.13
N LYS A 160 -25.36 2.94 -3.37
CA LYS A 160 -24.93 3.52 -4.64
C LYS A 160 -23.43 3.33 -4.88
N ILE A 161 -22.59 3.55 -3.86
CA ILE A 161 -21.13 3.37 -3.96
C ILE A 161 -20.81 1.92 -4.30
N ALA A 162 -21.37 0.95 -3.56
CA ALA A 162 -21.17 -0.47 -3.85
C ALA A 162 -21.69 -0.86 -5.24
N GLY A 163 -22.81 -0.28 -5.69
CA GLY A 163 -23.33 -0.45 -7.05
C GLY A 163 -22.37 0.05 -8.14
N ALA A 164 -21.76 1.21 -7.93
CA ALA A 164 -20.75 1.76 -8.84
C ALA A 164 -19.50 0.87 -8.92
N ILE A 165 -19.02 0.37 -7.78
CA ILE A 165 -17.89 -0.58 -7.70
C ILE A 165 -18.23 -1.87 -8.45
N ASN A 166 -19.39 -2.48 -8.17
CA ASN A 166 -19.84 -3.69 -8.85
C ASN A 166 -19.94 -3.53 -10.37
N HIS A 167 -20.39 -2.37 -10.83
CA HIS A 167 -20.46 -2.04 -12.25
C HIS A 167 -19.07 -1.89 -12.88
N ALA A 168 -18.15 -1.23 -12.19
CA ALA A 168 -16.77 -1.09 -12.68
C ALA A 168 -16.05 -2.44 -12.69
N HIS A 169 -16.30 -3.29 -11.69
CA HIS A 169 -15.68 -4.61 -11.60
C HIS A 169 -16.07 -5.57 -12.73
N GLN A 170 -17.28 -5.43 -13.25
CA GLN A 170 -17.75 -6.20 -14.42
C GLN A 170 -17.05 -5.80 -15.72
N GLN A 171 -16.55 -4.57 -15.81
CA GLN A 171 -15.95 -4.04 -17.04
C GLN A 171 -14.43 -4.10 -17.03
N VAL A 172 -13.80 -3.96 -15.86
CA VAL A 172 -12.35 -3.95 -15.72
C VAL A 172 -11.90 -5.11 -14.83
N PRO A 173 -11.16 -6.10 -15.37
CA PRO A 173 -10.61 -7.19 -14.59
C PRO A 173 -9.42 -6.72 -13.73
N ALA A 174 -9.12 -7.49 -12.68
CA ALA A 174 -7.88 -7.45 -11.88
C ALA A 174 -7.56 -6.18 -11.04
N VAL A 175 -8.11 -5.01 -11.34
CA VAL A 175 -7.87 -3.80 -10.53
C VAL A 175 -8.71 -3.83 -9.25
N VAL A 176 -8.03 -3.66 -8.11
CA VAL A 176 -8.62 -3.53 -6.77
C VAL A 176 -9.02 -2.09 -6.54
N THR A 177 -10.31 -1.87 -6.26
CA THR A 177 -10.81 -0.56 -5.82
C THR A 177 -10.48 -0.36 -4.34
N VAL A 178 -9.75 0.70 -4.02
CA VAL A 178 -9.30 1.03 -2.67
C VAL A 178 -10.13 2.21 -2.14
N LEU A 179 -10.93 1.95 -1.11
CA LEU A 179 -11.77 2.96 -0.47
C LEU A 179 -10.94 3.72 0.56
N GLU A 180 -10.87 5.03 0.46
CA GLU A 180 -10.21 5.84 1.49
C GLU A 180 -11.18 6.20 2.62
N ASN A 181 -10.73 6.17 3.88
CA ASN A 181 -11.53 6.75 4.96
C ASN A 181 -11.61 8.27 4.80
N MET A 182 -12.74 8.85 5.20
CA MET A 182 -13.01 10.27 5.03
C MET A 182 -12.88 11.03 6.34
N SER A 183 -12.68 12.34 6.27
CA SER A 183 -12.64 13.21 7.46
C SER A 183 -13.99 13.37 8.16
N GLY A 184 -15.09 12.86 7.59
CA GLY A 184 -16.45 13.12 8.10
C GLY A 184 -17.00 14.50 7.73
N GLN A 185 -16.33 15.22 6.82
CA GLN A 185 -16.79 16.55 6.39
C GLN A 185 -18.15 16.48 5.69
N GLY A 186 -19.08 17.33 6.12
CA GLY A 186 -20.41 17.48 5.51
C GLY A 186 -21.23 16.20 5.59
N SER A 187 -21.50 15.59 4.43
CA SER A 187 -22.27 14.33 4.31
C SER A 187 -21.48 13.25 3.57
N THR A 188 -20.15 13.27 3.70
CA THR A 188 -19.27 12.20 3.20
C THR A 188 -19.54 10.89 3.92
N VAL A 189 -19.34 9.77 3.22
CA VAL A 189 -19.45 8.41 3.75
C VAL A 189 -18.05 7.81 3.81
N GLY A 190 -17.76 7.06 4.87
CA GLY A 190 -16.45 6.45 5.11
C GLY A 190 -15.66 7.13 6.22
N GLY A 191 -16.30 8.01 7.01
CA GLY A 191 -15.66 8.59 8.18
C GLY A 191 -15.48 7.59 9.32
N ARG A 192 -16.45 6.68 9.46
CA ARG A 192 -16.38 5.53 10.39
C ARG A 192 -15.98 4.28 9.62
N PHE A 193 -15.13 3.44 10.20
CA PHE A 193 -14.70 2.20 9.55
C PHE A 193 -15.86 1.23 9.25
N SER A 194 -16.87 1.17 10.11
CA SER A 194 -18.14 0.45 9.85
C SER A 194 -18.87 0.88 8.56
N GLU A 195 -18.72 2.12 8.09
CA GLU A 195 -19.28 2.56 6.81
C GLU A 195 -18.51 2.00 5.62
N LEU A 196 -17.17 1.91 5.73
CA LEU A 196 -16.33 1.25 4.74
C LEU A 196 -16.67 -0.25 4.66
N ARG A 197 -16.81 -0.92 5.82
CA ARG A 197 -17.28 -2.31 5.90
C ARG A 197 -18.64 -2.47 5.23
N SER A 198 -19.58 -1.56 5.49
CA SER A 198 -20.92 -1.60 4.92
C SER A 198 -20.95 -1.50 3.39
N ILE A 199 -19.98 -0.79 2.80
CA ILE A 199 -19.75 -0.76 1.34
C ILE A 199 -19.19 -2.11 0.89
N ILE A 200 -18.11 -2.59 1.52
CA ILE A 200 -17.44 -3.86 1.19
C ILE A 200 -18.44 -5.03 1.19
N ASP A 201 -19.32 -5.11 2.20
CA ASP A 201 -20.35 -6.15 2.32
C ASP A 201 -21.30 -6.22 1.12
N LYS A 202 -21.48 -5.10 0.40
CA LYS A 202 -22.37 -4.98 -0.76
C LYS A 202 -21.64 -5.11 -2.08
N VAL A 203 -20.30 -5.20 -2.07
CA VAL A 203 -19.52 -5.52 -3.26
C VAL A 203 -19.54 -7.05 -3.47
N ARG A 204 -19.82 -7.46 -4.71
CA ARG A 204 -19.95 -8.87 -5.11
C ARG A 204 -18.60 -9.58 -5.05
N ASP A 205 -17.57 -8.98 -5.63
CA ASP A 205 -16.21 -9.49 -5.59
C ASP A 205 -15.38 -8.73 -4.54
N GLN A 206 -15.48 -9.18 -3.29
CA GLN A 206 -14.76 -8.58 -2.16
C GLN A 206 -13.24 -8.79 -2.22
N SER A 207 -12.75 -9.71 -3.08
CA SER A 207 -11.30 -9.91 -3.26
C SER A 207 -10.65 -8.72 -3.98
N ARG A 208 -11.45 -7.95 -4.72
CA ARG A 208 -11.04 -6.77 -5.47
C ARG A 208 -11.45 -5.45 -4.82
N VAL A 209 -11.59 -5.46 -3.50
CA VAL A 209 -11.76 -4.25 -2.70
C VAL A 209 -10.67 -4.16 -1.65
N GLY A 210 -10.21 -2.95 -1.38
CA GLY A 210 -9.29 -2.65 -0.31
C GLY A 210 -9.63 -1.32 0.36
N VAL A 211 -8.82 -0.92 1.33
CA VAL A 211 -8.94 0.35 2.06
C VAL A 211 -7.58 1.05 2.12
N CYS A 212 -7.60 2.36 1.92
CA CYS A 212 -6.52 3.26 2.29
C CYS A 212 -6.91 3.97 3.60
N LEU A 213 -6.01 3.99 4.58
CA LEU A 213 -6.20 4.81 5.77
C LEU A 213 -5.39 6.10 5.65
N ASP A 214 -6.07 7.22 5.56
CA ASP A 214 -5.51 8.55 5.72
C ASP A 214 -5.52 8.97 7.18
N THR A 215 -4.34 9.33 7.70
CA THR A 215 -4.15 9.71 9.10
C THR A 215 -4.81 11.04 9.48
N CYS A 216 -4.81 12.03 8.58
CA CYS A 216 -5.50 13.29 8.79
C CYS A 216 -7.01 13.10 8.80
N HIS A 217 -7.53 12.30 7.88
CA HIS A 217 -8.96 11.96 7.81
C HIS A 217 -9.41 11.21 9.06
N ALA A 218 -8.67 10.19 9.49
CA ALA A 218 -9.01 9.44 10.70
C ALA A 218 -9.01 10.37 11.93
N PHE A 219 -8.00 11.22 12.07
CA PHE A 219 -7.95 12.19 13.16
C PHE A 219 -9.08 13.21 13.12
N ALA A 220 -9.40 13.73 11.93
CA ALA A 220 -10.51 14.64 11.74
C ALA A 220 -11.88 13.99 12.04
N ALA A 221 -12.02 12.68 11.80
CA ALA A 221 -13.22 11.89 12.08
C ALA A 221 -13.36 11.44 13.55
N GLY A 222 -12.31 11.63 14.37
CA GLY A 222 -12.35 11.38 15.81
C GLY A 222 -11.45 10.23 16.31
N TYR A 223 -10.65 9.62 15.45
CA TYR A 223 -9.65 8.64 15.86
C TYR A 223 -8.43 9.36 16.45
N ASP A 224 -8.18 9.25 17.76
CA ASP A 224 -7.11 10.00 18.42
C ASP A 224 -5.73 9.38 18.23
N LEU A 225 -5.11 9.62 17.07
CA LEU A 225 -3.74 9.19 16.78
C LEU A 225 -2.68 9.91 17.63
N ALA A 226 -3.00 11.08 18.21
CA ALA A 226 -2.05 11.89 18.98
C ALA A 226 -1.83 11.34 20.39
N ALA A 227 -2.83 10.64 20.94
CA ALA A 227 -2.73 9.95 22.22
C ALA A 227 -1.67 8.83 22.21
N GLU A 228 -1.12 8.53 23.39
CA GLU A 228 -0.23 7.37 23.57
C GLU A 228 -0.95 6.08 23.16
N GLY A 229 -0.36 5.33 22.22
CA GLY A 229 -0.98 4.12 21.68
C GLY A 229 -2.14 4.36 20.70
N GLY A 230 -2.43 5.61 20.33
CA GLY A 230 -3.54 5.99 19.45
C GLY A 230 -3.51 5.32 18.08
N VAL A 231 -2.32 5.23 17.46
CA VAL A 231 -2.13 4.51 16.18
C VAL A 231 -2.48 3.03 16.33
N LYS A 232 -2.06 2.39 17.42
CA LYS A 232 -2.37 0.98 17.68
C LYS A 232 -3.89 0.80 17.85
N ALA A 233 -4.53 1.66 18.63
CA ALA A 233 -5.97 1.62 18.88
C ALA A 233 -6.78 1.79 17.59
N MET A 234 -6.43 2.77 16.75
CA MET A 234 -7.05 2.96 15.44
C MET A 234 -6.94 1.70 14.56
N LEU A 235 -5.75 1.07 14.51
CA LEU A 235 -5.55 -0.15 13.71
C LEU A 235 -6.28 -1.37 14.29
N ASP A 236 -6.39 -1.46 15.62
CA ASP A 236 -7.17 -2.52 16.28
C ASP A 236 -8.66 -2.37 15.95
N GLU A 237 -9.20 -1.15 16.01
CA GLU A 237 -10.59 -0.86 15.63
C GLU A 237 -10.83 -1.12 14.14
N PHE A 238 -9.88 -0.71 13.27
CA PHE A 238 -9.96 -1.02 11.85
C PHE A 238 -9.98 -2.53 11.57
N ASP A 239 -9.15 -3.31 12.26
CA ASP A 239 -9.14 -4.77 12.11
C ASP A 239 -10.45 -5.41 12.58
N GLN A 240 -11.03 -4.89 13.66
CA GLN A 240 -12.30 -5.34 14.18
C GLN A 240 -13.47 -5.04 13.22
N ASP A 241 -13.55 -3.82 12.70
CA ASP A 241 -14.68 -3.38 11.88
C ASP A 241 -14.57 -3.85 10.42
N VAL A 242 -13.37 -3.76 9.84
CA VAL A 242 -13.14 -3.98 8.42
C VAL A 242 -12.29 -5.23 8.17
N GLY A 243 -11.20 -5.35 8.93
CA GLY A 243 -10.18 -6.39 8.80
C GLY A 243 -8.93 -5.91 8.06
N LEU A 244 -7.76 -6.12 8.65
CA LEU A 244 -6.45 -5.73 8.11
C LEU A 244 -6.16 -6.35 6.74
N ARG A 245 -6.80 -7.47 6.40
CA ARG A 245 -6.71 -8.09 5.06
C ARG A 245 -7.17 -7.16 3.92
N TYR A 246 -7.96 -6.13 4.21
CA TYR A 246 -8.37 -5.13 3.22
C TYR A 246 -7.43 -3.95 3.15
N LEU A 247 -6.51 -3.76 4.10
CA LEU A 247 -5.58 -2.64 4.07
C LEU A 247 -4.65 -2.73 2.85
N ARG A 248 -4.56 -1.65 2.06
CA ARG A 248 -3.73 -1.59 0.85
C ARG A 248 -2.78 -0.41 0.84
N ALA A 249 -3.07 0.66 1.57
CA ALA A 249 -2.23 1.85 1.63
C ALA A 249 -2.49 2.64 2.91
N ILE A 250 -1.55 3.52 3.26
CA ILE A 250 -1.73 4.57 4.25
C ILE A 250 -1.37 5.90 3.59
N HIS A 251 -2.22 6.90 3.70
CA HIS A 251 -1.82 8.28 3.44
C HIS A 251 -1.30 8.92 4.75
N LEU A 252 -0.08 9.44 4.69
CA LEU A 252 0.62 10.03 5.82
C LEU A 252 0.48 11.54 5.79
N ASN A 253 -0.54 12.02 6.48
CA ASN A 253 -0.86 13.43 6.58
C ASN A 253 -1.00 13.83 8.04
N ASP A 254 -0.24 14.84 8.49
CA ASP A 254 -0.54 15.50 9.76
C ASP A 254 -1.80 16.36 9.57
N SER A 255 -2.41 16.84 10.65
CA SER A 255 -3.66 17.60 10.59
C SER A 255 -3.46 19.03 11.07
N LYS A 256 -3.89 20.02 10.27
CA LYS A 256 -4.03 21.41 10.76
C LYS A 256 -5.20 21.57 11.72
N GLY A 257 -6.22 20.72 11.57
CA GLY A 257 -7.40 20.69 12.40
C GLY A 257 -7.20 19.90 13.69
N LYS A 258 -8.00 20.22 14.71
CA LYS A 258 -8.03 19.46 15.98
C LYS A 258 -8.73 18.10 15.79
N LEU A 259 -8.54 17.20 16.74
CA LEU A 259 -9.26 15.91 16.81
C LEU A 259 -10.77 16.13 16.64
N GLY A 260 -11.41 15.34 15.77
CA GLY A 260 -12.86 15.39 15.57
C GLY A 260 -13.37 16.68 14.89
N CYS A 261 -12.50 17.46 14.22
CA CYS A 261 -12.91 18.71 13.58
C CYS A 261 -13.73 18.54 12.30
N ASN A 262 -13.76 17.33 11.73
CA ASN A 262 -14.39 17.02 10.45
C ASN A 262 -13.90 17.89 9.28
N LEU A 263 -12.62 18.31 9.32
CA LEU A 263 -11.98 19.08 8.26
C LEU A 263 -10.84 18.29 7.62
N ASP A 264 -10.89 18.14 6.31
CA ASP A 264 -9.78 17.70 5.48
C ASP A 264 -8.81 18.88 5.25
N ARG A 265 -7.82 18.98 6.14
CA ARG A 265 -6.77 20.01 6.11
C ARG A 265 -5.43 19.43 6.53
N HIS A 266 -4.72 18.87 5.55
CA HIS A 266 -3.41 18.27 5.75
C HIS A 266 -2.36 19.28 6.22
N GLU A 267 -1.40 18.78 6.98
CA GLU A 267 -0.21 19.46 7.45
C GLU A 267 1.04 18.58 7.25
N ASP A 268 2.20 19.21 7.18
CA ASP A 268 3.48 18.51 7.09
C ASP A 268 3.76 17.67 8.35
N ILE A 269 4.49 16.58 8.18
CA ILE A 269 4.77 15.59 9.23
C ILE A 269 5.37 16.25 10.50
N GLY A 270 4.63 16.13 11.61
CA GLY A 270 5.03 16.64 12.92
C GLY A 270 4.84 18.15 13.09
N LYS A 271 4.11 18.82 12.18
CA LYS A 271 3.79 20.26 12.23
C LYS A 271 2.32 20.53 12.56
N GLY A 272 1.50 19.49 12.67
CA GLY A 272 0.08 19.59 12.98
C GLY A 272 -0.30 19.05 14.36
N CYS A 273 -1.59 18.78 14.53
CA CYS A 273 -2.21 18.32 15.77
C CYS A 273 -2.07 16.82 16.01
N ILE A 274 -1.72 16.00 15.01
CA ILE A 274 -1.41 14.57 15.21
C ILE A 274 -0.02 14.44 15.83
N GLY A 275 0.94 15.19 15.31
CA GLY A 275 2.27 15.31 15.89
C GLY A 275 3.21 14.13 15.58
N ILE A 276 4.49 14.34 15.85
CA ILE A 276 5.58 13.45 15.40
C ILE A 276 5.60 12.08 16.09
N SER A 277 4.98 11.94 17.27
CA SER A 277 4.89 10.67 18.00
C SER A 277 4.11 9.63 17.20
N ALA A 278 2.93 9.98 16.68
CA ALA A 278 2.11 9.07 15.89
C ALA A 278 2.85 8.56 14.64
N PHE A 279 3.55 9.45 13.92
CA PHE A 279 4.32 9.04 12.74
C PHE A 279 5.49 8.12 13.08
N ARG A 280 6.12 8.30 14.26
CA ARG A 280 7.11 7.35 14.77
C ARG A 280 6.47 6.00 15.04
N ASP A 281 5.27 5.95 15.59
CA ASP A 281 4.56 4.69 15.84
C ASP A 281 4.19 4.00 14.52
N ILE A 282 3.66 4.74 13.55
CA ILE A 282 3.30 4.23 12.21
C ILE A 282 4.50 3.58 11.50
N VAL A 283 5.64 4.26 11.41
CA VAL A 283 6.81 3.72 10.69
C VAL A 283 7.47 2.54 11.43
N ASN A 284 7.06 2.27 12.68
CA ASN A 284 7.54 1.16 13.49
C ASN A 284 6.48 0.07 13.73
N GLU A 285 5.27 0.22 13.19
CA GLU A 285 4.17 -0.73 13.36
C GLU A 285 4.32 -1.92 12.39
N PRO A 286 4.55 -3.17 12.89
CA PRO A 286 4.76 -4.33 12.02
C PRO A 286 3.60 -4.66 11.09
N ARG A 287 2.34 -4.35 11.47
CA ARG A 287 1.16 -4.55 10.61
C ARG A 287 1.19 -3.72 9.33
N LEU A 288 2.01 -2.66 9.29
CA LEU A 288 2.18 -1.78 8.14
C LEU A 288 3.46 -2.08 7.36
N ASP A 289 4.09 -3.26 7.56
CA ASP A 289 5.21 -3.70 6.72
C ASP A 289 4.69 -4.07 5.32
N ASN A 290 5.43 -3.68 4.28
CA ASN A 290 5.06 -3.87 2.86
C ASN A 290 3.74 -3.20 2.44
N ILE A 291 3.24 -2.23 3.24
CA ILE A 291 2.14 -1.35 2.87
C ILE A 291 2.74 -0.03 2.37
N PRO A 292 2.32 0.52 1.22
CA PRO A 292 2.75 1.84 0.77
C PRO A 292 2.24 2.92 1.73
N LEU A 293 3.17 3.74 2.21
CA LEU A 293 2.92 4.89 3.07
C LEU A 293 3.20 6.17 2.27
N ILE A 294 2.17 6.94 1.95
CA ILE A 294 2.22 7.97 0.91
C ILE A 294 1.92 9.34 1.52
N LEU A 295 2.85 10.28 1.41
CA LEU A 295 2.65 11.67 1.81
C LEU A 295 1.74 12.41 0.82
N GLU A 296 0.77 13.16 1.33
CA GLU A 296 -0.01 14.15 0.57
C GLU A 296 0.04 15.53 1.27
N THR A 297 1.15 15.75 1.96
CA THR A 297 1.41 16.95 2.75
C THR A 297 1.57 18.18 1.84
N PRO A 298 1.26 19.39 2.34
CA PRO A 298 1.31 20.61 1.54
C PRO A 298 2.74 21.01 1.12
N GLY A 299 3.76 20.57 1.85
CA GLY A 299 5.13 21.00 1.66
C GLY A 299 5.37 22.43 2.13
N ARG A 300 6.63 22.74 2.42
CA ARG A 300 7.11 24.11 2.67
C ARG A 300 8.58 24.22 2.30
N PRO A 301 9.09 25.44 2.02
CA PRO A 301 10.49 25.64 1.66
C PRO A 301 11.45 24.98 2.66
N GLY A 302 12.28 24.06 2.15
CA GLY A 302 13.26 23.31 2.96
C GLY A 302 12.67 22.13 3.74
N PHE A 303 11.40 21.78 3.52
CA PHE A 303 10.74 20.62 4.11
C PHE A 303 9.67 20.07 3.15
N GLU A 304 10.11 19.76 1.93
CA GLU A 304 9.28 19.15 0.89
C GLU A 304 9.26 17.62 1.08
N TYR A 305 8.72 16.87 0.11
CA TYR A 305 8.60 15.42 0.23
C TYR A 305 9.94 14.71 0.50
N GLU A 306 11.04 15.13 -0.11
CA GLU A 306 12.35 14.49 0.11
C GLU A 306 12.78 14.58 1.59
N GLU A 307 12.66 15.76 2.22
CA GLU A 307 13.00 15.94 3.63
C GLU A 307 12.05 15.18 4.55
N GLN A 308 10.75 15.15 4.23
CA GLN A 308 9.75 14.43 5.01
C GLN A 308 9.94 12.91 4.93
N ILE A 309 10.28 12.38 3.75
CA ILE A 309 10.66 10.97 3.57
C ILE A 309 11.91 10.63 4.39
N LYS A 310 12.96 11.49 4.34
CA LYS A 310 14.17 11.31 5.15
C LYS A 310 13.87 11.33 6.65
N LEU A 311 13.01 12.25 7.10
CA LEU A 311 12.55 12.32 8.48
C LEU A 311 11.87 11.02 8.90
N LEU A 312 10.89 10.54 8.14
CA LEU A 312 10.17 9.31 8.46
C LEU A 312 11.10 8.10 8.55
N TYR A 313 12.04 7.94 7.62
CA TYR A 313 13.05 6.88 7.71
C TYR A 313 13.97 7.04 8.92
N SER A 314 14.27 8.26 9.38
CA SER A 314 15.05 8.49 10.59
C SER A 314 14.32 8.08 11.88
N LEU A 315 13.00 8.00 11.85
CA LEU A 315 12.16 7.54 12.96
C LEU A 315 12.06 6.01 13.05
N CYS A 316 12.43 5.28 12.00
CA CYS A 316 12.47 3.82 12.01
C CYS A 316 13.51 3.31 13.04
N LYS A 317 13.09 2.39 13.91
CA LYS A 317 13.96 1.70 14.86
C LYS A 317 15.01 0.92 14.08
N LYS A 318 16.27 1.04 14.49
CA LYS A 318 17.35 0.21 13.94
C LYS A 318 17.04 -1.26 14.27
N PRO A 319 17.25 -2.19 13.32
CA PRO A 319 17.12 -3.61 13.63
C PRO A 319 18.03 -3.93 14.81
N ALA A 320 17.50 -4.64 15.81
CA ALA A 320 18.30 -5.08 16.95
C ALA A 320 19.53 -5.83 16.41
N ALA A 321 20.72 -5.45 16.89
CA ALA A 321 21.94 -6.14 16.50
C ALA A 321 21.74 -7.64 16.79
N PRO A 322 22.10 -8.54 15.85
CA PRO A 322 21.98 -9.96 16.10
C PRO A 322 22.77 -10.26 17.38
N HIS A 323 22.07 -10.79 18.39
CA HIS A 323 22.70 -11.25 19.61
C HIS A 323 23.79 -12.24 19.20
N THR A 324 25.05 -11.80 19.27
CA THR A 324 26.18 -12.72 19.21
C THR A 324 26.02 -13.60 20.43
N ARG A 325 25.53 -14.82 20.23
CA ARG A 325 25.62 -15.86 21.25
C ARG A 325 27.10 -15.93 21.61
N ARG A 326 27.47 -15.37 22.76
CA ARG A 326 28.75 -15.64 23.41
C ARG A 326 28.77 -17.14 23.62
N THR A 327 29.40 -17.88 22.72
CA THR A 327 29.79 -19.25 22.99
C THR A 327 30.70 -19.15 24.20
N SER A 328 30.19 -19.55 25.37
CA SER A 328 31.01 -19.72 26.57
C SER A 328 32.25 -20.53 26.19
N ALA A 329 33.42 -20.15 26.71
CA ALA A 329 34.67 -20.88 26.54
C ALA A 329 34.53 -22.38 26.87
N THR A 330 33.51 -22.76 27.65
CA THR A 330 33.14 -24.14 27.98
C THR A 330 32.78 -25.00 26.75
N VAL A 331 32.13 -24.45 25.72
CA VAL A 331 31.75 -25.23 24.51
C VAL A 331 32.96 -25.52 23.62
N ARG A 332 33.99 -24.65 23.64
CA ARG A 332 35.24 -24.89 22.90
C ARG A 332 36.11 -25.97 23.56
N LEU A 333 35.95 -26.22 24.86
CA LEU A 333 36.72 -27.24 25.57
C LEU A 333 36.18 -28.65 25.32
N LEU A 334 34.85 -28.81 25.23
CA LEU A 334 34.21 -30.10 24.94
C LEU A 334 34.53 -30.63 23.52
N HIS A 335 34.66 -29.74 22.53
CA HIS A 335 35.08 -30.14 21.19
C HIS A 335 36.57 -30.51 21.07
N ARG A 336 37.41 -30.13 22.05
CA ARG A 336 38.85 -30.43 22.06
C ARG A 336 39.18 -31.74 22.77
N LEU A 337 38.33 -32.20 23.69
CA LEU A 337 38.48 -33.49 24.39
C LEU A 337 37.94 -34.68 23.59
N ALA A 338 37.03 -34.46 22.63
CA ALA A 338 36.49 -35.53 21.78
C ALA A 338 37.41 -35.91 20.59
N ARG A 339 38.62 -35.35 20.48
CA ARG A 339 39.56 -35.61 19.35
C ARG A 339 40.85 -36.34 19.75
N THR A 340 40.97 -36.82 20.98
CA THR A 340 42.19 -37.49 21.46
C THR A 340 42.05 -38.99 21.74
N THR A 341 40.95 -39.61 21.32
CA THR A 341 40.75 -41.06 21.48
C THR A 341 40.29 -41.68 20.16
N ASP A 342 41.22 -41.80 19.22
CA ASP A 342 41.04 -42.71 18.09
C ASP A 342 42.37 -43.33 17.67
N LEU A 343 42.60 -44.57 18.09
CA LEU A 343 43.71 -45.40 17.63
C LEU A 343 43.23 -46.85 17.51
N LYS A 344 42.89 -47.18 16.25
CA LYS A 344 43.09 -48.45 15.54
C LYS A 344 42.59 -49.75 16.22
N HIS A 345 41.67 -50.45 15.56
CA HIS A 345 41.95 -51.81 15.05
C HIS A 345 40.95 -52.22 13.95
N SER A 346 41.52 -52.70 12.85
CA SER A 346 40.88 -53.37 11.72
C SER A 346 41.00 -54.89 11.89
N PHE A 347 39.95 -55.67 11.65
CA PHE A 347 39.90 -56.72 10.61
C PHE A 347 38.64 -57.61 10.73
N THR A 348 37.90 -57.65 9.64
CA THR A 348 37.19 -58.79 9.00
C THR A 348 36.42 -59.83 9.81
N GLY A 349 35.15 -60.01 9.43
CA GLY A 349 34.40 -61.26 9.62
C GLY A 349 32.93 -61.12 9.28
N LYS A 350 32.56 -61.36 8.01
CA LYS A 350 31.16 -61.49 7.56
C LYS A 350 30.49 -62.65 8.30
N LEU A 351 29.24 -62.48 8.76
CA LEU A 351 28.00 -62.98 8.13
C LEU A 351 26.83 -63.01 9.17
N ILE A 352 25.61 -62.77 8.66
CA ILE A 352 24.28 -63.11 9.22
C ILE A 352 23.63 -62.10 10.19
N GLN A 353 22.66 -61.33 9.67
CA GLN A 353 21.45 -60.87 10.36
C GLN A 353 20.36 -60.76 9.26
N GLN A 354 19.15 -61.29 9.45
CA GLN A 354 18.06 -60.70 10.24
C GLN A 354 17.04 -61.79 10.64
N PRO A 355 16.40 -61.67 11.83
CA PRO A 355 14.99 -61.31 11.78
C PRO A 355 14.62 -60.21 12.79
N HIS A 356 13.73 -59.30 12.36
CA HIS A 356 13.07 -58.30 13.20
C HIS A 356 11.87 -58.92 13.94
N TRP A 357 11.88 -58.84 15.27
CA TRP A 357 10.72 -58.87 16.17
C TRP A 357 10.67 -57.47 16.81
N ALA A 358 9.59 -56.70 16.64
CA ALA A 358 8.32 -56.71 17.38
C ALA A 358 8.23 -55.42 18.21
N LEU A 359 7.33 -54.55 17.77
CA LEU A 359 6.76 -53.42 18.49
C LEU A 359 5.69 -53.95 19.46
N LEU A 360 5.71 -53.48 20.71
CA LEU A 360 4.60 -53.50 21.69
C LEU A 360 4.36 -52.02 22.03
N SER A 361 3.23 -51.38 21.73
CA SER A 361 1.82 -51.59 22.14
C SER A 361 1.56 -51.34 23.62
N ASP A 362 0.60 -50.44 23.90
CA ASP A 362 -0.53 -50.57 24.86
C ASP A 362 -1.21 -49.18 24.96
N THR A 363 -2.38 -48.91 24.34
CA THR A 363 -3.79 -49.24 24.64
C THR A 363 -4.37 -48.65 25.93
N HIS A 364 -5.47 -47.89 25.79
CA HIS A 364 -6.78 -48.01 26.48
C HIS A 364 -7.74 -46.97 25.84
N LEU A 365 -8.74 -47.35 25.02
CA LEU A 365 -10.09 -47.89 25.28
C LEU A 365 -11.11 -46.91 25.91
N VAL A 366 -12.23 -46.77 25.19
CA VAL A 366 -13.42 -45.91 25.31
C VAL A 366 -14.47 -46.57 26.25
N PRO A 367 -15.55 -45.88 26.67
CA PRO A 367 -16.85 -46.24 26.08
C PRO A 367 -17.84 -45.08 25.87
N ALA A 368 -18.92 -45.42 25.16
CA ALA A 368 -19.85 -44.58 24.41
C ALA A 368 -21.09 -44.05 25.19
N ARG A 369 -21.91 -43.28 24.44
CA ARG A 369 -23.13 -42.47 24.74
C ARG A 369 -24.27 -43.14 25.54
N PRO A 370 -25.33 -42.37 25.85
CA PRO A 370 -26.57 -42.57 25.09
C PRO A 370 -27.28 -41.29 24.60
N GLN A 371 -28.12 -41.49 23.58
CA GLN A 371 -29.12 -40.57 23.02
C GLN A 371 -30.33 -40.40 23.97
N SER A 372 -31.03 -39.26 23.86
CA SER A 372 -32.48 -39.20 24.04
C SER A 372 -33.08 -38.19 23.06
N ALA A 373 -34.33 -38.45 22.68
CA ALA A 373 -35.10 -37.83 21.61
C ALA A 373 -36.31 -37.05 22.15
N LEU A 374 -36.97 -36.32 21.23
CA LEU A 374 -38.39 -35.89 21.18
C LEU A 374 -38.85 -34.65 21.96
N GLN A 375 -39.24 -33.61 21.21
CA GLN A 375 -40.60 -33.04 21.03
C GLN A 375 -40.45 -31.68 20.30
N ALA A 376 -40.93 -31.48 19.06
CA ALA A 376 -42.32 -31.30 18.61
C ALA A 376 -43.06 -30.15 19.35
N GLY A 377 -43.30 -29.05 18.64
CA GLY A 377 -44.07 -27.89 19.11
C GLY A 377 -44.27 -26.86 18.00
N THR A 378 -45.23 -27.13 17.12
CA THR A 378 -45.90 -26.16 16.24
C THR A 378 -46.93 -25.37 17.05
N GLU A 379 -46.90 -24.04 17.02
CA GLU A 379 -48.08 -23.20 17.24
C GLU A 379 -48.02 -21.99 16.28
N GLU A 380 -48.89 -22.04 15.27
CA GLU A 380 -49.61 -20.88 14.77
C GLU A 380 -50.67 -20.50 15.83
N ILE A 381 -50.91 -19.21 16.06
CA ILE A 381 -52.23 -18.55 16.11
C ILE A 381 -52.04 -17.01 16.22
N LYS A 382 -52.59 -16.33 15.22
CA LYS A 382 -53.28 -15.00 15.17
C LYS A 382 -53.17 -14.08 16.40
N ASP A 383 -52.73 -12.83 16.19
CA ASP A 383 -53.53 -11.68 15.74
C ASP A 383 -52.64 -10.57 15.16
#